data_AF-A0A7C8MFM5-F1
#
_entry.id   AF-A0A7C8MFM5-F1
#
_cell.length_a   1.000
_cell.length_b   1.000
_cell.length_c   1.000
_cell.angle_alpha   90.00
_cell.angle_beta   90.00
_cell.angle_gamma   90.00
#
_symmetry.space_group_name_H-M   'P 1'
#
loop_
_entity.id
_entity.type
_entity.pdbx_description
1 polymer ?
#
loop_
_entity_poly.entity_id
_entity_poly.type
_entity_poly.pdbx_seq_one_letter_code
_entity_poly.pdbx_strand_id
1 'polypeptide(L)'
;MATQPFRFLDLPKELRLMVYERMPRRIKHVKLHHRDNPSNPANDALLNELSSPVNCVLVSKSVSTSILATCKTIYDEANPIV
;
A
#
# COMPACT_ATOMS: atom_id res chain seq x y z
N MET A 1 -14.69 13.59 -29.40
CA MET A 1 -15.31 12.39 -28.81
C MET A 1 -15.83 12.80 -27.44
N ALA A 2 -17.13 12.95 -27.25
CA ALA A 2 -17.68 13.30 -25.93
C ALA A 2 -17.46 12.13 -24.98
N THR A 3 -16.73 12.36 -23.89
CA THR A 3 -16.46 11.35 -22.84
C THR A 3 -17.70 11.23 -21.96
N GLN A 4 -18.68 10.44 -22.39
CA GLN A 4 -19.76 10.07 -21.48
C GLN A 4 -19.21 9.21 -20.34
N PRO A 5 -19.60 9.47 -19.08
CA PRO A 5 -19.21 8.64 -17.97
C PRO A 5 -19.78 7.22 -18.13
N PHE A 6 -18.94 6.24 -17.85
CA PHE A 6 -19.31 4.83 -17.91
C PHE A 6 -20.21 4.45 -16.72
N ARG A 7 -21.36 3.85 -17.00
CA ARG A 7 -22.30 3.40 -15.97
C ARG A 7 -21.82 2.09 -15.35
N PHE A 8 -20.92 2.20 -14.37
CA PHE A 8 -20.27 1.05 -13.74
C PHE A 8 -21.25 0.03 -13.13
N LEU A 9 -22.37 0.49 -12.56
CA LEU A 9 -23.38 -0.39 -11.96
C LEU A 9 -24.29 -1.09 -12.98
N ASP A 10 -24.25 -0.71 -14.25
CA ASP A 10 -24.95 -1.44 -15.32
C ASP A 10 -24.18 -2.72 -15.72
N LEU A 11 -22.94 -2.90 -15.24
CA LEU A 11 -22.19 -4.13 -15.43
C LEU A 11 -22.73 -5.27 -14.57
N PRO A 12 -22.82 -6.49 -15.14
CA PRO A 12 -22.96 -7.71 -14.36
C PRO A 12 -21.95 -7.77 -13.22
N LYS A 13 -22.37 -8.33 -12.09
CA LYS A 13 -21.55 -8.44 -10.87
C LYS A 13 -20.18 -9.07 -11.15
N GLU A 14 -20.14 -10.13 -11.94
CA GLU A 14 -18.91 -10.84 -12.30
C GLU A 14 -17.87 -9.90 -12.93
N LEU A 15 -18.30 -9.00 -13.82
CA LEU A 15 -17.41 -8.03 -14.44
C LEU A 15 -16.96 -6.94 -13.45
N ARG A 16 -17.82 -6.54 -12.50
CA ARG A 16 -17.43 -5.62 -11.42
C ARG A 16 -16.38 -6.24 -10.50
N LEU A 17 -16.51 -7.52 -10.16
CA LEU A 17 -15.50 -8.26 -9.38
C LEU A 17 -14.15 -8.31 -10.12
N MET A 18 -14.15 -8.60 -11.42
CA MET A 18 -12.92 -8.57 -12.22
C MET A 18 -12.25 -7.18 -12.23
N VAL A 19 -13.03 -6.10 -12.14
CA VAL A 19 -12.48 -4.74 -12.02
C VAL A 19 -11.83 -4.53 -10.65
N TYR A 20 -12.47 -4.99 -9.56
CA TYR A 20 -11.90 -4.90 -8.21
C TYR A 20 -10.59 -5.71 -8.08
N GLU A 21 -10.54 -6.92 -8.63
CA GLU A 21 -9.33 -7.78 -8.63
C GLU A 21 -8.15 -7.12 -9.34
N ARG A 22 -8.42 -6.36 -10.41
CA ARG A 22 -7.41 -5.73 -11.26
C ARG A 22 -7.12 -4.29 -10.86
N MET A 23 -7.59 -3.83 -9.71
CA MET A 23 -7.31 -2.47 -9.26
C MET A 23 -5.80 -2.24 -9.09
N PRO A 24 -5.26 -1.13 -9.63
CA PRO A 24 -3.84 -0.84 -9.52
C PRO A 24 -3.40 -0.74 -8.06
N ARG A 25 -2.44 -1.59 -7.67
CA ARG A 25 -1.79 -1.53 -6.35
C ARG A 25 -0.50 -0.73 -6.46
N ARG A 26 -0.35 0.29 -5.62
CA ARG A 26 0.90 1.03 -5.43
C ARG A 26 1.77 0.31 -4.41
N ILE A 27 2.95 -0.12 -4.84
CA ILE A 27 3.96 -0.76 -3.98
C ILE A 27 5.07 0.27 -3.73
N LYS A 28 5.32 0.58 -2.46
CA LYS A 28 6.39 1.49 -2.04
C LYS A 28 7.38 0.72 -1.19
N HIS A 29 8.65 0.80 -1.58
CA HIS A 29 9.78 0.26 -0.83
C HIS A 29 10.41 1.41 -0.04
N VAL A 30 10.36 1.33 1.29
CA VAL A 30 10.94 2.32 2.19
C VAL A 30 12.11 1.66 2.90
N LYS A 31 13.32 2.16 2.63
CA LYS A 31 14.52 1.74 3.37
C LYS A 31 14.45 2.37 4.76
N LEU A 32 14.49 1.52 5.78
CA LEU A 32 14.57 1.95 7.16
C LEU A 32 16.04 2.03 7.55
N HIS A 33 16.46 3.19 8.02
CA HIS A 33 17.78 3.38 8.58
C HIS A 33 17.67 3.25 10.10
N HIS A 34 18.47 2.37 10.68
CA HIS A 34 18.70 2.37 12.11
C HIS A 34 19.38 3.71 12.44
N ARG A 35 18.67 4.57 13.14
CA ARG A 35 19.23 5.85 13.59
C ARG A 35 19.86 5.56 14.95
N ASP A 36 21.17 5.35 14.96
CA ASP A 36 21.89 5.20 16.22
C ASP A 36 21.59 6.42 17.10
N ASN A 37 21.15 6.13 18.32
CA ASN A 37 20.69 7.13 19.27
C ASN A 37 21.90 7.99 19.69
N PRO A 38 21.92 9.31 19.47
CA PRO A 38 23.11 10.14 19.71
C PRO A 38 23.38 10.42 21.21
N SER A 39 22.86 9.62 22.14
CA SER A 39 22.89 9.93 23.56
C SER A 39 24.09 9.40 24.35
N ASN A 40 25.06 8.70 23.74
CA ASN A 40 26.30 8.38 24.48
C ASN A 40 27.54 8.11 23.58
N PRO A 41 28.37 9.13 23.27
CA PRO A 41 29.54 8.97 22.39
C PRO A 41 30.69 8.14 22.99
N ALA A 42 30.63 7.76 24.27
CA ALA A 42 31.74 7.10 24.97
C ALA A 42 31.77 5.57 24.84
N ASN A 43 30.65 4.91 24.50
CA ASN A 43 30.56 3.44 24.45
C ASN A 43 30.41 2.87 23.03
N ASP A 44 30.31 3.73 22.00
CA ASP A 44 29.88 3.34 20.66
C ASP A 44 31.01 2.82 19.78
N ALA A 45 32.27 3.15 20.08
CA ALA A 45 33.41 2.73 19.26
C ALA A 45 33.70 1.21 19.32
N LEU A 46 33.32 0.53 20.41
CA LEU A 46 33.51 -0.92 20.56
C LEU A 46 32.29 -1.77 20.13
N LEU A 47 31.09 -1.18 20.06
CA LEU A 47 29.88 -1.87 19.58
C LEU A 47 29.64 -1.69 18.07
N ASN A 48 30.18 -0.62 17.47
CA ASN A 48 30.03 -0.34 16.04
C ASN A 48 30.77 -1.32 15.11
N GLU A 49 31.78 -2.06 15.59
CA GLU A 49 32.44 -3.10 14.77
C GLU A 49 31.66 -4.42 14.72
N LEU A 50 30.70 -4.63 15.63
CA LEU A 50 29.87 -5.84 15.70
C LEU A 50 28.46 -5.64 15.14
N SER A 51 27.97 -4.39 15.10
CA SER A 51 26.64 -4.05 14.62
C SER A 51 26.69 -3.71 13.14
N SER A 52 26.70 -4.73 12.28
CA SER A 52 26.53 -4.54 10.84
C SER A 52 25.23 -3.78 10.57
N PRO A 53 25.23 -2.71 9.75
CA PRO A 53 24.05 -1.90 9.53
C PRO A 53 22.91 -2.77 8.97
N VAL A 54 21.86 -2.96 9.78
CA VAL A 54 20.71 -3.77 9.40
C VAL A 54 19.96 -3.04 8.30
N ASN A 55 20.15 -3.49 7.06
CA ASN A 55 19.41 -2.99 5.90
C ASN A 55 17.99 -3.56 5.92
N CYS A 56 17.05 -2.86 6.55
CA CYS A 56 15.64 -3.22 6.55
C CYS A 56 14.89 -2.45 5.45
N VAL A 57 14.08 -3.14 4.66
CA VAL A 57 13.20 -2.54 3.64
C VAL A 57 11.74 -2.84 3.99
N LEU A 58 10.98 -1.81 4.33
CA LEU A 58 9.54 -1.89 4.48
C LEU A 58 8.88 -1.85 3.09
N VAL A 59 8.17 -2.91 2.74
CA VAL A 59 7.36 -2.98 1.51
C VAL A 59 5.91 -2.71 1.85
N SER A 60 5.43 -1.49 1.62
CA SER A 60 4.03 -1.13 1.80
C SER A 60 3.26 -1.25 0.48
N LYS A 61 2.14 -1.97 0.50
CA LYS A 61 1.21 -2.09 -0.63
C LYS A 61 -0.06 -1.29 -0.31
N SER A 62 -0.56 -0.51 -1.26
CA SER A 62 -1.77 0.30 -1.11
C SER A 62 -2.58 0.31 -2.40
N VAL A 63 -3.87 0.60 -2.31
CA VAL A 63 -4.81 0.63 -3.44
C VAL A 63 -5.78 1.79 -3.22
N SER A 64 -6.28 2.39 -4.30
CA SER A 64 -7.24 3.49 -4.20
C SER A 64 -8.58 2.98 -3.67
N THR A 65 -9.01 3.48 -2.51
CA THR A 65 -10.30 3.12 -1.89
C THR A 65 -11.44 4.04 -2.33
N SER A 66 -11.19 4.99 -3.24
CA SER A 66 -12.19 5.94 -3.72
C SER A 66 -13.43 5.26 -4.31
N ILE A 67 -13.28 4.09 -4.94
CA ILE A 67 -14.43 3.34 -5.46
C ILE A 67 -15.27 2.74 -4.33
N LEU A 68 -14.63 2.29 -3.23
CA LEU A 68 -15.30 1.67 -2.09
C LEU A 68 -16.19 2.67 -1.35
N ALA A 69 -15.85 3.96 -1.44
CA ALA A 69 -16.58 5.04 -0.80
C ALA A 69 -17.83 5.51 -1.58
N THR A 70 -18.14 4.90 -2.74
CA THR A 70 -19.23 5.38 -3.60
C THR A 70 -20.62 4.97 -3.10
N CYS A 71 -20.87 3.68 -2.87
CA CYS A 71 -22.13 3.17 -2.32
C CYS A 71 -21.94 1.82 -1.62
N LYS A 72 -22.94 1.41 -0.82
CA LYS A 72 -22.92 0.15 -0.06
C LYS A 72 -22.72 -1.07 -0.96
N THR A 73 -23.39 -1.14 -2.11
CA THR A 73 -23.26 -2.27 -3.05
C THR A 73 -21.83 -2.47 -3.54
N ILE A 74 -21.13 -1.37 -3.87
CA ILE A 74 -19.73 -1.44 -4.30
C ILE A 74 -18.84 -1.81 -3.13
N TYR A 75 -19.07 -1.21 -1.95
CA TYR A 75 -18.34 -1.53 -0.74
C TYR A 75 -18.43 -3.02 -0.40
N ASP A 76 -19.63 -3.58 -0.30
CA ASP A 76 -19.87 -4.97 0.10
C ASP A 76 -19.22 -5.98 -0.85
N GLU A 77 -19.18 -5.68 -2.15
CA GLU A 77 -18.56 -6.54 -3.15
C GLU A 77 -17.03 -6.47 -3.18
N ALA A 78 -16.47 -5.28 -2.97
CA ALA A 78 -15.05 -5.02 -3.17
C ALA A 78 -14.22 -5.13 -1.88
N ASN A 79 -14.83 -4.91 -0.71
CA ASN A 79 -14.18 -5.06 0.60
C ASN A 79 -13.47 -6.41 0.83
N PRO A 80 -13.99 -7.58 0.38
CA PRO A 80 -13.25 -8.83 0.51
C PRO A 80 -12.05 -8.99 -0.45
N ILE A 81 -11.87 -8.10 -1.45
CA ILE A 81 -10.84 -8.23 -2.51
C ILE A 81 -9.71 -7.19 -2.34
N VAL A 82 -10.07 -5.97 -1.94
CA VAL A 82 -9.23 -4.77 -2.00
C VAL A 82 -8.36 -4.61 -0.75
#